data_AF-A0AA35T3Q6-F1
#
_entry.id   AF-A0AA35T3Q6-F1
#
_cell.length_a   1.000
_cell.length_b   1.000
_cell.length_c   1.000
_cell.angle_alpha   90.00
_cell.angle_beta   90.00
_cell.angle_gamma   90.00
#
_symmetry.space_group_name_H-M   'P 1'
#
loop_
_entity.id
_entity.type
_entity.pdbx_description
1 polymer ?
#
loop_
_entity_poly.entity_id
_entity_poly.type
_entity_poly.pdbx_seq_one_letter_code
_entity_poly.pdbx_strand_id
1 'polypeptide(L)'
;CAIPEEKEKVDRKKRRYTFSLLESGQLVWAKMAGFCPWPAVVSPDPWSDGQSVVEEREGRIYHVEFLGKDHTHNWIVEDKASNSSWCMGRKERGND
;
A
#
# COMPACT_ATOMS: atom_id res chain seq x y z
N CYS A 1 -26.97 9.37 13.90
CA CYS A 1 -26.62 8.22 13.05
C CYS A 1 -25.48 7.46 13.70
N ALA A 2 -25.77 6.43 14.50
CA ALA A 2 -24.76 5.54 15.05
C ALA A 2 -24.83 4.24 14.26
N ILE A 3 -23.77 3.91 13.52
CA ILE A 3 -23.63 2.59 12.91
C ILE A 3 -23.44 1.60 14.06
N PRO A 4 -24.27 0.55 14.21
CA PRO A 4 -24.04 -0.45 15.23
C PRO A 4 -22.78 -1.23 14.85
N GLU A 5 -21.77 -1.18 15.72
CA GLU A 5 -20.53 -1.94 15.58
C GLU A 5 -20.82 -3.42 15.86
N GLU A 6 -21.22 -4.16 14.83
CA GLU A 6 -21.35 -5.61 14.91
C GLU A 6 -19.96 -6.24 14.95
N LYS A 7 -19.62 -6.84 16.09
CA LYS A 7 -18.33 -7.50 16.34
C LYS A 7 -18.27 -8.83 15.61
N GLU A 8 -17.99 -8.78 14.31
CA GLU A 8 -17.68 -9.99 13.54
C GLU A 8 -16.42 -10.65 14.13
N LYS A 9 -16.57 -11.87 14.66
CA LYS A 9 -15.46 -12.66 15.20
C LYS A 9 -14.61 -13.19 14.04
N VAL A 10 -13.72 -12.35 13.51
CA VAL A 10 -12.81 -12.73 12.44
C VAL A 10 -11.84 -13.79 12.96
N ASP A 11 -11.99 -15.03 12.49
CA ASP A 11 -11.08 -16.14 12.77
C ASP A 11 -9.66 -15.76 12.31
N ARG A 12 -8.76 -15.55 13.30
CA ARG A 12 -7.35 -15.18 13.08
C ARG A 12 -6.60 -16.16 12.19
N LYS A 13 -7.06 -17.41 12.02
CA LYS A 13 -6.35 -18.47 11.28
C LYS A 13 -6.64 -18.52 9.78
N LYS A 14 -7.56 -17.71 9.24
CA LYS A 14 -7.93 -17.82 7.81
C LYS A 14 -7.93 -16.52 7.01
N ARG A 15 -7.24 -15.48 7.46
CA ARG A 15 -6.83 -14.39 6.54
C ARG A 15 -5.57 -14.82 5.79
N ARG A 16 -5.73 -15.73 4.82
CA ARG A 16 -4.80 -15.81 3.69
C ARG A 16 -5.00 -14.52 2.91
N TYR A 17 -4.20 -13.51 3.20
CA TYR A 17 -4.07 -12.37 2.30
C TYR A 17 -3.45 -12.90 1.01
N THR A 18 -4.29 -13.25 0.04
CA THR A 18 -3.87 -13.18 -1.35
C THR A 18 -3.58 -11.70 -1.58
N PHE A 19 -2.29 -11.33 -1.65
CA PHE A 19 -1.86 -10.05 -2.18
C PHE A 19 -2.18 -10.07 -3.68
N SER A 20 -3.46 -9.94 -3.99
CA SER A 20 -3.91 -9.48 -5.28
C SER A 20 -3.33 -8.07 -5.43
N LEU A 21 -2.84 -7.77 -6.64
CA LEU A 21 -2.45 -6.43 -7.09
C LEU A 21 -3.18 -5.31 -6.36
N LEU A 22 -2.46 -4.24 -6.00
CA LEU A 22 -3.09 -3.08 -5.39
C LEU A 22 -4.04 -2.43 -6.40
N GLU A 23 -5.33 -2.49 -6.10
CA GLU A 23 -6.37 -1.89 -6.93
C GLU A 23 -6.48 -0.38 -6.64
N SER A 24 -6.95 0.38 -7.63
CA SER A 24 -7.28 1.79 -7.43
C SER A 24 -8.34 1.95 -6.33
N GLY A 25 -8.11 2.90 -5.42
CA GLY A 25 -8.91 3.15 -4.23
C GLY A 25 -8.46 2.38 -2.98
N GLN A 26 -7.46 1.50 -3.06
CA GLN A 26 -6.93 0.81 -1.88
C GLN A 26 -6.00 1.70 -1.04
N LEU A 27 -6.14 1.59 0.28
CA LEU A 27 -5.29 2.28 1.25
C LEU A 27 -4.01 1.48 1.51
N VAL A 28 -2.87 2.11 1.25
CA VAL A 28 -1.52 1.59 1.43
C VAL A 28 -0.73 2.45 2.41
N TRP A 29 0.27 1.86 3.06
CA TRP A 29 1.36 2.59 3.67
C TRP A 29 2.50 2.71 2.66
N ALA A 30 2.67 3.91 2.12
CA ALA A 30 3.73 4.20 1.17
C ALA A 30 4.94 4.80 1.88
N LYS A 31 6.13 4.30 1.56
CA LYS A 31 7.40 4.82 2.10
C LYS A 31 8.24 5.48 1.02
N MET A 32 8.40 6.81 1.13
CA MET A 32 9.42 7.54 0.37
C MET A 32 10.76 7.54 1.10
N ALA A 33 11.85 7.63 0.33
CA ALA A 33 13.18 7.85 0.89
C ALA A 33 13.23 9.21 1.61
N GLY A 34 13.80 9.24 2.82
CA GLY A 34 13.85 10.45 3.65
C GLY A 34 12.62 10.71 4.51
N PHE A 35 11.52 9.96 4.33
CA PHE A 35 10.29 10.13 5.11
C PHE A 35 9.89 8.86 5.87
N CYS A 36 9.10 9.05 6.93
CA CYS A 36 8.39 7.96 7.60
C CYS A 36 7.34 7.37 6.64
N PRO A 37 6.96 6.09 6.80
CA PRO A 37 5.81 5.54 6.10
C PRO A 37 4.58 6.41 6.35
N TRP A 38 3.85 6.74 5.30
CA TRP A 38 2.69 7.63 5.36
C TRP A 38 1.49 6.96 4.68
N PRO A 39 0.27 7.15 5.18
CA PRO A 39 -0.91 6.58 4.55
C PRO A 39 -1.16 7.25 3.19
N ALA A 40 -1.36 6.43 2.18
CA ALA A 40 -1.63 6.84 0.81
C ALA A 40 -2.70 5.95 0.18
N VAL A 41 -3.41 6.45 -0.83
CA VAL A 41 -4.40 5.71 -1.59
C VAL A 41 -3.86 5.48 -2.99
N VAL A 42 -4.01 4.26 -3.52
CA VAL A 42 -3.69 4.00 -4.93
C VAL A 42 -4.70 4.76 -5.79
N SER A 43 -4.23 5.69 -6.59
CA SER A 43 -5.09 6.53 -7.41
C SER A 43 -4.61 6.51 -8.86
N PRO A 44 -5.50 6.64 -9.85
CA PRO A 44 -5.09 6.84 -11.24
C PRO A 44 -4.35 8.18 -11.37
N ASP A 45 -3.21 8.18 -12.08
CA ASP A 45 -2.46 9.40 -12.34
C ASP A 45 -3.25 10.29 -13.33
N PRO A 46 -3.56 11.56 -12.98
CA PRO A 46 -4.28 12.48 -13.85
C PRO A 46 -3.50 12.81 -15.14
N TRP A 47 -2.19 12.57 -15.18
CA TRP A 47 -1.33 12.84 -16.32
C TRP A 47 -1.10 11.66 -17.26
N SER A 48 -1.30 10.42 -16.79
CA SER A 48 -0.99 9.20 -17.56
C SER A 48 -2.22 8.36 -17.90
N ASP A 49 -3.16 8.93 -18.67
CA ASP A 49 -4.38 8.26 -19.16
C ASP A 49 -5.20 7.50 -18.08
N GLY A 50 -5.06 7.90 -16.81
CA GLY A 50 -5.73 7.24 -15.69
C GLY A 50 -5.14 5.88 -15.27
N GLN A 51 -3.89 5.60 -15.64
CA GLN A 51 -3.18 4.41 -15.15
C GLN A 51 -2.82 4.57 -13.67
N SER A 52 -3.04 3.51 -12.89
CA SER A 52 -2.66 3.43 -11.47
C SER A 52 -1.50 2.47 -11.22
N VAL A 53 -1.14 1.66 -12.22
CA VAL A 53 -0.06 0.68 -12.16
C VAL A 53 0.68 0.66 -13.49
N VAL A 54 2.00 0.59 -13.41
CA VAL A 54 2.91 0.41 -14.54
C VAL A 54 3.80 -0.78 -14.23
N GLU A 55 3.94 -1.69 -15.20
CA GLU A 55 4.89 -2.80 -15.13
C GLU A 55 6.23 -2.36 -15.76
N GLU A 56 7.25 -2.24 -14.92
CA GLU A 56 8.63 -2.00 -15.34
C GLU A 56 9.44 -3.30 -15.30
N ARG A 57 10.67 -3.28 -15.85
CA ARG A 57 11.53 -4.47 -15.90
C ARG A 57 11.92 -4.95 -14.50
N GLU A 58 12.02 -4.02 -13.56
CA GLU A 58 12.43 -4.24 -12.17
C GLU A 58 11.25 -4.55 -11.24
N GLY A 59 10.00 -4.43 -11.70
CA GLY A 59 8.80 -4.71 -10.93
C GLY A 59 7.63 -3.80 -11.24
N ARG A 60 6.57 -3.88 -10.42
CA ARG A 60 5.39 -3.02 -10.54
C ARG A 60 5.56 -1.74 -9.76
N ILE A 61 5.11 -0.65 -10.35
CA ILE A 61 5.06 0.67 -9.72
C ILE A 61 3.62 1.14 -9.69
N TYR A 62 3.17 1.56 -8.53
CA TYR A 62 1.81 2.06 -8.31
C TYR A 62 1.84 3.57 -8.12
N HIS A 63 0.89 4.25 -8.74
CA HIS A 63 0.64 5.65 -8.45
C HIS A 63 -0.18 5.75 -7.16
N VAL A 64 0.30 6.54 -6.21
CA VAL A 64 -0.35 6.73 -4.92
C VAL A 64 -0.46 8.21 -4.58
N GLU A 65 -1.58 8.58 -3.97
CA GLU A 65 -1.84 9.90 -3.41
C GLU A 65 -1.77 9.84 -1.88
N PHE A 66 -0.93 10.66 -1.28
CA PHE A 66 -0.74 10.71 0.16
C PHE A 66 -1.87 11.50 0.82
N LEU A 67 -2.37 10.99 1.95
CA LEU A 67 -3.44 11.61 2.72
C LEU A 67 -2.95 12.79 3.58
N GLY A 68 -2.10 13.64 3.01
CA GLY A 68 -1.56 14.85 3.61
C GLY A 68 -2.44 16.08 3.35
N LYS A 69 -2.05 17.22 3.94
CA LYS A 69 -2.71 18.52 3.70
C LYS A 69 -2.49 19.01 2.27
N ASP A 70 -1.28 18.82 1.77
CA ASP A 70 -0.93 19.05 0.39
C ASP A 70 -1.13 17.70 -0.32
N HIS A 71 -2.07 17.64 -1.27
CA HIS A 71 -2.44 16.47 -2.07
C HIS A 71 -1.28 15.97 -2.95
N THR A 72 -0.24 15.52 -2.28
CA THR A 72 1.01 15.03 -2.87
C THR A 72 0.78 13.63 -3.40
N HIS A 73 1.31 13.37 -4.59
CA HIS A 73 1.21 12.08 -5.24
C HIS A 73 2.58 11.67 -5.79
N ASN A 74 2.82 10.37 -5.89
CA ASN A 74 4.06 9.85 -6.44
C ASN A 74 3.90 8.40 -6.92
N TRP A 75 4.81 7.98 -7.78
CA TRP A 75 4.96 6.60 -8.22
C TRP A 75 5.85 5.83 -7.25
N ILE A 76 5.34 4.74 -6.68
CA ILE A 76 6.02 3.95 -5.64
C ILE A 76 6.09 2.48 -6.07
N VAL A 77 7.28 1.91 -5.98
CA VAL A 77 7.50 0.47 -6.23
C VAL A 77 6.70 -0.39 -5.26
N GLU A 78 6.20 -1.53 -5.72
CA GLU A 78 5.38 -2.47 -4.94
C GLU A 78 5.98 -2.78 -3.56
N ASP A 79 7.29 -3.04 -3.47
CA ASP A 79 8.00 -3.32 -2.21
C ASP A 79 7.90 -2.19 -1.17
N LYS A 80 7.64 -0.96 -1.59
CA LYS A 80 7.51 0.23 -0.74
C LYS A 80 6.06 0.63 -0.47
N ALA A 81 5.08 -0.09 -1.03
CA ALA A 81 3.66 0.08 -0.80
C ALA A 81 3.10 -1.18 -0.10
N SER A 82 2.71 -1.06 1.17
CA SER A 82 2.22 -2.22 1.95
C SER A 82 0.90 -1.93 2.64
N ASN A 83 -0.05 -2.87 2.56
CA ASN A 83 -1.37 -2.71 3.19
C ASN A 83 -1.36 -2.97 4.70
N SER A 84 -0.40 -3.74 5.23
CA SER A 84 -0.19 -3.95 6.67
C SER A 84 0.84 -5.05 6.90
N SER A 85 2.13 -4.73 7.09
CA SER A 85 3.09 -5.55 7.89
C SER A 85 4.52 -4.96 7.85
N TRP A 86 4.72 -3.71 8.27
CA TRP A 86 6.08 -3.21 8.58
C TRP A 86 6.50 -3.48 10.04
N CYS A 87 5.65 -4.11 10.84
CA CYS A 87 5.94 -4.46 12.23
C CYS A 87 6.72 -5.76 12.41
N MET A 88 7.00 -6.54 11.35
CA MET A 88 7.87 -7.71 11.47
C MET A 88 9.27 -7.37 10.98
N GLY A 89 10.18 -7.26 11.94
CA GLY A 89 11.59 -7.00 11.71
C GLY A 89 12.16 -7.85 10.58
N ARG A 90 12.91 -7.18 9.72
CA ARG A 90 13.84 -7.75 8.75
C ARG A 90 14.70 -8.79 9.47
N LYS A 91 14.33 -10.07 9.40
CA LYS A 91 15.21 -11.15 9.88
C LYS A 91 16.31 -11.30 8.84
N GLU A 92 17.45 -10.66 9.11
CA GLU A 92 18.68 -10.87 8.38
C GLU A 92 18.94 -12.39 8.35
N ARG A 93 18.93 -12.97 7.15
CA ARG A 93 19.50 -14.31 6.94
C ARG A 93 21.01 -14.13 7.00
N GLY A 94 21.59 -14.41 8.17
CA GLY A 94 23.01 -14.70 8.29
C GLY A 94 23.33 -15.90 7.39
N ASN A 95 24.35 -15.73 6.56
CA ASN A 95 24.94 -16.79 5.75
C ASN A 95 26.08 -17.39 6.58
N ASP A 96 25.98 -18.68 6.89
CA ASP A 96 27.09 -19.51 7.40
C ASP A 96 28.25 -19.58 6.38
#